data_AF-A0A9N9WNJ3-F1
#
_entry.id   AF-A0A9N9WNJ3-F1
#
_cell.length_a   1.000
_cell.length_b   1.000
_cell.length_c   1.000
_cell.angle_alpha   90.00
_cell.angle_beta   90.00
_cell.angle_gamma   90.00
#
_symmetry.space_group_name_H-M   'P 1'
#
loop_
_entity.id
_entity.type
_entity.pdbx_description
1 polymer ?
#
loop_
_entity_poly.entity_id
_entity_poly.type
_entity_poly.pdbx_seq_one_letter_code
_entity_poly.pdbx_strand_id
1 'polypeptide(L)'
;MKMVKFTFNSKIQGKLIWFFGKGDEIALYTSRYSAGRSDMTRYNNVRIFLERALSMHNLTSTVHYYGSRVSGTSVGRSDIDFFVEIGDNFCTPNSQEDAAKVLRKIKNAIDKSNDFKVTIFLPKATVPLLRVVYLRTDFECDVVASSGLSVRLCHIINHLNSLQPQIIPLFHYIRIWIHLCGINMKRYVQFLLIFFYLQQNSYMPTIQNIQKGLSKEFIGDWEVQFNRTRTLNSYGLKKMVRYANHIVGYFRFYSKINFEEFVLSIYEGKCIKRSEYNKYDSYKINKPLCIAGPLDLGFNSGQTVSKAAMQKFPGMCQSSIDFLVQRGWN
;
A
#
# COMPACT_ATOMS: atom_id res chain seq x y z
N MET A 1 -19.47 -6.80 24.15
CA MET A 1 -19.48 -5.46 23.52
C MET A 1 -20.82 -5.28 22.81
N LYS A 2 -21.69 -4.36 23.24
CA LYS A 2 -22.97 -4.10 22.55
C LYS A 2 -22.66 -3.55 21.16
N MET A 3 -23.03 -4.27 20.09
CA MET A 3 -22.99 -3.73 18.73
C MET A 3 -23.91 -2.52 18.67
N VAL A 4 -23.34 -1.30 18.68
CA VAL A 4 -24.07 -0.10 18.31
C VAL A 4 -24.43 -0.27 16.84
N LYS A 5 -25.72 -0.46 16.53
CA LYS A 5 -26.21 -0.44 15.16
C LYS A 5 -25.89 0.93 14.58
N PHE A 6 -24.86 1.00 13.75
CA PHE A 6 -24.58 2.20 12.95
C PHE A 6 -25.57 2.24 11.80
N THR A 7 -26.74 2.82 12.03
CA THR A 7 -27.61 3.25 10.94
C THR A 7 -26.91 4.36 10.16
N PHE A 8 -26.90 4.26 8.84
CA PHE A 8 -26.38 5.33 8.00
C PHE A 8 -27.17 6.62 8.31
N ASN A 9 -26.48 7.76 8.47
CA ASN A 9 -27.17 9.04 8.32
C ASN A 9 -27.72 9.11 6.89
N SER A 10 -28.93 9.64 6.71
CA SER A 10 -29.68 9.71 5.44
C SER A 10 -28.82 10.12 4.23
N LYS A 11 -27.90 11.08 4.40
CA LYS A 11 -27.00 11.53 3.33
C LYS A 11 -25.95 10.49 2.92
N ILE A 12 -25.39 9.74 3.88
CA ILE A 12 -24.44 8.65 3.60
C ILE A 12 -25.20 7.45 3.01
N GLN A 13 -26.40 7.19 3.52
CA GLN A 13 -27.26 6.11 3.07
C GLN A 13 -27.57 6.25 1.57
N GLY A 14 -28.01 7.42 1.11
CA GLY A 14 -28.30 7.67 -0.30
C GLY A 14 -27.09 7.45 -1.21
N LYS A 15 -25.90 7.92 -0.78
CA LYS A 15 -24.65 7.72 -1.54
C LYS A 15 -24.24 6.25 -1.64
N LEU A 16 -24.37 5.49 -0.55
CA LEU A 16 -24.04 4.07 -0.54
C LEU A 16 -25.06 3.25 -1.33
N ILE A 17 -26.35 3.57 -1.26
CA ILE A 17 -27.39 2.97 -2.11
C ILE A 17 -27.04 3.12 -3.57
N TRP A 18 -26.75 4.35 -3.99
CA TRP A 18 -26.35 4.65 -5.36
C TRP A 18 -25.08 3.89 -5.75
N PHE A 19 -24.07 3.92 -4.88
CA PHE A 19 -22.80 3.25 -5.13
C PHE A 19 -22.96 1.74 -5.25
N PHE A 20 -23.76 1.08 -4.41
CA PHE A 20 -23.95 -0.36 -4.52
C PHE A 20 -24.70 -0.79 -5.80
N GLY A 21 -25.47 0.11 -6.42
CA GLY A 21 -26.09 -0.14 -7.72
C GLY A 21 -25.17 0.11 -8.94
N LYS A 22 -24.13 0.94 -8.80
CA LYS A 22 -23.25 1.38 -9.91
C LYS A 22 -21.76 1.10 -9.69
N GLY A 23 -21.41 0.58 -8.51
CA GLY A 23 -20.04 0.50 -8.02
C GLY A 23 -19.18 -0.45 -8.83
N ASP A 24 -19.79 -1.46 -9.46
CA ASP A 24 -19.08 -2.37 -10.34
C ASP A 24 -18.57 -1.69 -11.61
N GLU A 25 -19.44 -0.91 -12.26
CA GLU A 25 -19.06 -0.13 -13.44
C GLU A 25 -17.96 0.88 -13.10
N ILE A 26 -18.10 1.58 -11.96
CA ILE A 26 -17.12 2.57 -11.50
C ILE A 26 -15.79 1.90 -11.14
N ALA A 27 -15.81 0.76 -10.45
CA ALA A 27 -14.60 0.04 -10.05
C ALA A 27 -13.85 -0.52 -11.27
N LEU A 28 -14.58 -1.11 -12.23
CA LEU A 28 -14.01 -1.58 -13.49
C LEU A 28 -13.46 -0.45 -14.34
N TYR A 29 -14.20 0.66 -14.47
CA TYR A 29 -13.72 1.86 -15.15
C TYR A 29 -12.43 2.35 -14.47
N THR A 30 -12.47 2.61 -13.17
CA THR A 30 -11.30 3.10 -12.42
C THR A 30 -10.11 2.14 -12.53
N SER A 31 -10.34 0.83 -12.56
CA SER A 31 -9.31 -0.19 -12.74
C SER A 31 -8.69 -0.22 -14.15
N ARG A 32 -9.37 0.30 -15.18
CA ARG A 32 -8.81 0.43 -16.54
C ARG A 32 -7.96 1.70 -16.67
N TYR A 33 -8.31 2.75 -15.93
CA TYR A 33 -7.60 4.03 -15.90
C TYR A 33 -6.58 4.15 -14.77
N SER A 34 -6.52 3.18 -13.85
CA SER A 34 -5.40 3.06 -12.94
C SER A 34 -4.15 2.87 -13.78
N ALA A 35 -3.17 3.76 -13.61
CA ALA A 35 -2.07 3.91 -14.55
C ALA A 35 -1.24 2.61 -14.60
N GLY A 36 -1.57 1.74 -15.55
CA GLY A 36 -0.93 0.46 -15.79
C GLY A 36 -0.15 0.53 -17.10
N ARG A 37 1.18 0.43 -17.00
CA ARG A 37 2.20 0.29 -18.07
C ARG A 37 2.25 1.35 -19.19
N SER A 38 1.15 1.96 -19.61
CA SER A 38 1.08 2.88 -20.75
C SER A 38 1.81 4.21 -20.52
N ASP A 39 1.84 4.71 -19.29
CA ASP A 39 2.62 5.91 -18.93
C ASP A 39 4.08 5.61 -18.49
N MET A 40 4.51 4.33 -18.46
CA MET A 40 5.86 3.97 -17.99
C MET A 40 6.97 4.64 -18.81
N THR A 41 6.74 4.88 -20.10
CA THR A 41 7.68 5.63 -20.95
C THR A 41 7.89 7.06 -20.46
N ARG A 42 6.82 7.74 -20.04
CA ARG A 42 6.90 9.11 -19.50
C ARG A 42 7.60 9.12 -18.16
N TYR A 43 7.32 8.12 -17.30
CA TYR A 43 8.01 7.98 -16.03
C TYR A 43 9.49 7.63 -16.22
N ASN A 44 9.82 6.81 -17.22
CA ASN A 44 11.20 6.52 -17.64
C ASN A 44 11.97 7.80 -17.92
N ASN A 45 11.36 8.73 -18.64
CA ASN A 45 11.97 10.03 -18.90
C ASN A 45 12.25 10.79 -17.61
N VAL A 46 11.28 10.90 -16.68
CA VAL A 46 11.49 11.63 -15.40
C VAL A 46 12.69 11.08 -14.64
N ARG A 47 12.84 9.75 -14.56
CA ARG A 47 14.02 9.14 -13.92
C ARG A 47 15.32 9.45 -14.64
N ILE A 48 15.36 9.32 -15.96
CA ILE A 48 16.57 9.59 -16.74
C ILE A 48 17.00 11.05 -16.53
N PHE A 49 16.06 11.99 -16.51
CA PHE A 49 16.36 13.38 -16.21
C PHE A 49 16.82 13.59 -14.76
N LEU A 50 16.25 12.88 -13.79
CA LEU A 50 16.69 12.93 -12.40
C LEU A 50 18.12 12.38 -12.25
N GLU A 51 18.41 11.20 -12.81
CA GLU A 51 19.75 10.61 -12.84
C GLU A 51 20.77 11.55 -13.50
N ARG A 52 20.39 12.21 -14.61
CA ARG A 52 21.21 13.21 -15.28
C ARG A 52 21.49 14.42 -14.39
N ALA A 53 20.47 14.96 -13.72
CA ALA A 53 20.62 16.09 -12.80
C ALA A 53 21.59 15.77 -11.66
N LEU A 54 21.53 14.54 -11.12
CA LEU A 54 22.43 14.06 -10.08
C LEU A 54 23.87 13.86 -10.61
N SER A 55 24.01 13.23 -11.77
CA SER A 55 25.31 12.96 -12.40
C SER A 55 26.10 14.24 -12.72
N MET A 56 25.43 15.31 -13.19
CA MET A 56 26.07 16.62 -13.44
C MET A 56 26.68 17.25 -12.18
N HIS A 57 26.31 16.76 -10.99
CA HIS A 57 26.84 17.20 -9.70
C HIS A 57 27.65 16.13 -8.96
N ASN A 58 28.26 15.21 -9.72
CA ASN A 58 29.14 14.14 -9.20
C ASN A 58 28.43 13.19 -8.21
N LEU A 59 27.12 13.00 -8.36
CA LEU A 59 26.36 12.00 -7.62
C LEU A 59 26.07 10.80 -8.53
N THR A 60 26.99 9.84 -8.58
CA THR A 60 26.74 8.55 -9.21
C THR A 60 25.60 7.88 -8.47
N SER A 61 24.49 7.66 -9.17
CA SER A 61 23.25 7.19 -8.57
C SER A 61 22.46 6.28 -9.49
N THR A 62 21.71 5.36 -8.89
CA THR A 62 20.68 4.58 -9.58
C THR A 62 19.34 4.99 -9.00
N VAL A 63 18.38 5.37 -9.85
CA VAL A 63 17.06 5.80 -9.38
C VAL A 63 16.05 4.68 -9.60
N HIS A 64 15.38 4.26 -8.53
CA HIS A 64 14.40 3.17 -8.54
C HIS A 64 12.99 3.70 -8.38
N TYR A 65 12.06 3.23 -9.22
CA TYR A 65 10.63 3.48 -9.03
C TYR A 65 10.04 2.55 -8.00
N TYR A 66 9.11 3.07 -7.21
CA TYR A 66 8.25 2.22 -6.39
C TYR A 66 6.86 2.85 -6.21
N GLY A 67 6.10 2.33 -5.26
CA GLY A 67 4.86 2.96 -4.81
C GLY A 67 3.61 2.62 -5.62
N SER A 68 2.64 3.53 -5.60
CA SER A 68 1.27 3.25 -6.06
C SER A 68 1.17 2.96 -7.57
N ARG A 69 2.08 3.52 -8.36
CA ARG A 69 2.14 3.35 -9.82
C ARG A 69 2.67 1.98 -10.21
N VAL A 70 3.74 1.53 -9.55
CA VAL A 70 4.32 0.19 -9.77
C VAL A 70 3.41 -0.91 -9.22
N SER A 71 2.70 -0.66 -8.13
CA SER A 71 1.75 -1.60 -7.54
C SER A 71 0.37 -1.63 -8.22
N GLY A 72 0.12 -0.83 -9.27
CA GLY A 72 -1.17 -0.81 -9.99
C GLY A 72 -2.35 -0.23 -9.19
N THR A 73 -2.09 0.46 -8.07
CA THR A 73 -3.11 1.07 -7.20
C THR A 73 -3.28 2.58 -7.43
N SER A 74 -2.46 3.17 -8.31
CA SER A 74 -2.52 4.58 -8.67
C SER A 74 -3.77 4.92 -9.49
N VAL A 75 -4.22 6.16 -9.38
CA VAL A 75 -5.28 6.73 -10.25
C VAL A 75 -4.85 8.13 -10.69
N GLY A 76 -5.14 8.49 -11.95
CA GLY A 76 -4.89 9.83 -12.49
C GLY A 76 -3.44 10.32 -12.32
N ARG A 77 -3.27 11.58 -11.88
CA ARG A 77 -1.98 12.25 -11.64
C ARG A 77 -1.39 11.93 -10.26
N SER A 78 -1.40 10.67 -9.82
CA SER A 78 -0.75 10.29 -8.56
C SER A 78 0.77 10.62 -8.58
N ASP A 79 1.36 10.89 -7.41
CA ASP A 79 2.78 11.20 -7.29
C ASP A 79 3.67 10.05 -7.81
N ILE A 80 4.89 10.36 -8.24
CA ILE A 80 5.91 9.38 -8.61
C ILE A 80 6.87 9.18 -7.44
N ASP A 81 6.93 7.97 -6.91
CA ASP A 81 7.81 7.66 -5.79
C ASP A 81 9.17 7.14 -6.30
N PHE A 82 10.26 7.81 -5.89
CA PHE A 82 11.64 7.51 -6.24
C PHE A 82 12.50 7.18 -5.03
N PHE A 83 13.19 6.04 -5.09
CA PHE A 83 14.31 5.75 -4.21
C PHE A 83 15.60 6.04 -4.98
N VAL A 84 16.48 6.87 -4.40
CA VAL A 84 17.78 7.18 -5.00
C VAL A 84 18.84 6.37 -4.27
N GLU A 85 19.44 5.44 -5.01
CA GLU A 85 20.59 4.67 -4.57
C GLU A 85 21.87 5.47 -4.83
N ILE A 86 22.66 5.69 -3.78
CA ILE A 86 23.98 6.33 -3.84
C ILE A 86 24.91 5.50 -2.94
N GLY A 87 25.96 4.93 -3.54
CA GLY A 87 26.74 3.88 -2.87
C GLY A 87 25.90 2.61 -2.69
N ASP A 88 26.03 1.93 -1.55
CA ASP A 88 25.37 0.64 -1.29
C ASP A 88 24.08 0.74 -0.47
N ASN A 89 23.47 1.94 -0.39
CA ASN A 89 22.30 2.20 0.46
C ASN A 89 21.02 1.46 0.03
N PHE A 90 21.05 0.72 -1.09
CA PHE A 90 19.96 -0.21 -1.44
C PHE A 90 19.89 -1.37 -0.44
N CYS A 91 21.02 -2.04 -0.17
CA CYS A 91 21.10 -3.21 0.71
C CYS A 91 21.39 -2.84 2.16
N THR A 92 22.15 -1.78 2.40
CA THR A 92 22.47 -1.29 3.75
C THR A 92 21.65 -0.02 4.04
N PRO A 93 20.53 -0.11 4.79
CA PRO A 93 19.69 1.04 5.07
C PRO A 93 20.48 2.17 5.72
N ASN A 94 20.32 3.39 5.20
CA ASN A 94 20.88 4.57 5.82
C ASN A 94 20.17 4.86 7.15
N SER A 95 20.94 5.33 8.13
CA SER A 95 20.36 6.01 9.29
C SER A 95 19.50 7.19 8.83
N GLN A 96 18.58 7.65 9.69
CA GLN A 96 17.76 8.83 9.37
C GLN A 96 18.63 10.05 9.05
N GLU A 97 19.73 10.24 9.79
CA GLU A 97 20.65 11.36 9.59
C GLU A 97 21.41 11.25 8.27
N ASP A 98 21.89 10.06 7.91
CA ASP A 98 22.63 9.85 6.66
C ASP A 98 21.71 9.97 5.45
N ALA A 99 20.49 9.43 5.53
CA ALA A 99 19.47 9.64 4.52
C ALA A 99 19.16 11.14 4.34
N ALA A 100 19.09 11.91 5.43
CA ALA A 100 18.90 13.36 5.37
C ALA A 100 20.12 14.10 4.78
N LYS A 101 21.35 13.65 5.04
CA LYS A 101 22.57 14.20 4.41
C LYS A 101 22.56 13.93 2.90
N VAL A 102 22.20 12.71 2.49
CA VAL A 102 22.09 12.33 1.07
C VAL A 102 21.00 13.16 0.38
N LEU A 103 19.82 13.31 0.98
CA LEU A 103 18.76 14.14 0.41
C LEU A 103 19.15 15.62 0.29
N ARG A 104 19.98 16.16 1.20
CA ARG A 104 20.52 17.53 1.04
C ARG A 104 21.41 17.64 -0.21
N LYS A 105 22.26 16.65 -0.46
CA LYS A 105 23.09 16.61 -1.67
C LYS A 105 22.22 16.54 -2.93
N ILE A 106 21.22 15.65 -2.94
CA ILE A 106 20.24 15.53 -4.03
C ILE A 106 19.50 16.85 -4.25
N LYS A 107 18.98 17.47 -3.18
CA LYS A 107 18.31 18.78 -3.25
C LYS A 107 19.20 19.84 -3.90
N ASN A 108 20.46 19.94 -3.48
CA ASN A 108 21.41 20.92 -4.03
C ASN A 108 21.70 20.69 -5.52
N ALA A 109 21.72 19.43 -5.97
CA ALA A 109 21.87 19.10 -7.39
C ALA A 109 20.60 19.46 -8.18
N ILE A 110 19.42 19.17 -7.62
CA ILE A 110 18.12 19.50 -8.21
C ILE A 110 17.92 21.01 -8.33
N ASP A 111 18.26 21.80 -7.30
CA ASP A 111 18.12 23.26 -7.31
C ASP A 111 18.95 23.94 -8.41
N LYS A 112 20.00 23.26 -8.89
CA LYS A 112 20.87 23.73 -10.00
C LYS A 112 20.44 23.20 -11.36
N SER A 113 19.44 22.32 -11.41
CA SER A 113 18.88 21.78 -12.64
C SER A 113 17.73 22.65 -13.15
N ASN A 114 17.56 22.74 -14.48
CA ASN A 114 16.42 23.42 -15.10
C ASN A 114 15.21 22.50 -15.32
N ASP A 115 15.31 21.22 -14.94
CA ASP A 115 14.28 20.20 -15.21
C ASP A 115 13.31 20.03 -14.04
N PHE A 116 13.72 20.39 -12.82
CA PHE A 116 12.98 20.11 -11.59
C PHE A 116 12.92 21.33 -10.68
N LYS A 117 11.85 21.40 -9.88
CA LYS A 117 11.69 22.39 -8.81
C LYS A 117 11.40 21.70 -7.49
N VAL A 118 12.17 22.02 -6.45
CA VAL A 118 11.89 21.54 -5.09
C VAL A 118 10.66 22.25 -4.54
N THR A 119 9.70 21.49 -4.01
CA THR A 119 8.48 22.03 -3.40
C THR A 119 8.40 21.76 -1.91
N ILE A 120 8.91 20.61 -1.43
CA ILE A 120 8.91 20.25 -0.01
C ILE A 120 10.23 19.58 0.34
N PHE A 121 10.79 19.91 1.51
CA PHE A 121 11.96 19.22 2.05
C PHE A 121 11.75 18.92 3.54
N LEU A 122 11.65 17.63 3.89
CA LEU A 122 11.38 17.14 5.24
C LEU A 122 12.53 16.23 5.73
N PRO A 123 13.71 16.77 6.02
CA PRO A 123 14.87 15.96 6.44
C PRO A 123 14.71 15.32 7.82
N LYS A 124 13.81 15.85 8.66
CA LYS A 124 13.57 15.38 10.03
C LYS A 124 12.36 14.45 10.17
N ALA A 125 11.69 14.12 9.06
CA ALA A 125 10.59 13.16 9.08
C ALA A 125 11.12 11.75 9.35
N THR A 126 10.28 10.85 9.89
CA THR A 126 10.64 9.45 10.18
C THR A 126 11.30 8.75 8.99
N VAL A 127 10.79 9.04 7.79
CA VAL A 127 11.49 8.77 6.53
C VAL A 127 11.79 10.14 5.91
N PRO A 128 13.06 10.58 5.86
CA PRO A 128 13.43 11.81 5.19
C PRO A 128 12.90 11.84 3.76
N LEU A 129 12.28 12.96 3.37
CA LEU A 129 11.58 13.09 2.10
C LEU A 129 11.91 14.42 1.41
N LEU A 130 12.11 14.37 0.11
CA LEU A 130 12.23 15.53 -0.77
C LEU A 130 11.14 15.44 -1.85
N ARG A 131 10.22 16.41 -1.88
CA ARG A 131 9.23 16.51 -2.97
C ARG A 131 9.70 17.49 -4.02
N VAL A 132 9.63 17.07 -5.27
CA VAL A 132 10.00 17.87 -6.44
C VAL A 132 8.93 17.79 -7.51
N VAL A 133 8.85 18.81 -8.35
CA VAL A 133 8.00 18.82 -9.55
C VAL A 133 8.89 18.76 -10.77
N TYR A 134 8.61 17.82 -11.68
CA TYR A 134 9.24 17.78 -13.00
C TYR A 134 8.56 18.77 -13.94
N LEU A 135 9.28 19.81 -14.36
CA LEU A 135 8.69 21.02 -14.96
C LEU A 135 8.05 20.79 -16.33
N ARG A 136 8.48 19.79 -17.10
CA ARG A 136 7.97 19.56 -18.46
C ARG A 136 6.57 18.94 -18.50
N THR A 137 6.21 18.18 -17.47
CA THR A 137 4.94 17.45 -17.42
C THR A 137 4.14 17.71 -16.13
N ASP A 138 4.67 18.55 -15.23
CA ASP A 138 4.06 18.89 -13.95
C ASP A 138 3.81 17.64 -13.06
N PHE A 139 4.72 16.67 -13.11
CA PHE A 139 4.63 15.49 -12.24
C PHE A 139 5.27 15.78 -10.88
N GLU A 140 4.48 15.65 -9.81
CA GLU A 140 4.99 15.58 -8.44
C GLU A 140 5.73 14.26 -8.21
N CYS A 141 6.91 14.37 -7.63
CA CYS A 141 7.79 13.24 -7.35
C CYS A 141 8.26 13.30 -5.90
N ASP A 142 8.09 12.19 -5.18
CA ASP A 142 8.55 11.98 -3.82
C ASP A 142 9.88 11.22 -3.85
N VAL A 143 10.95 11.85 -3.40
CA VAL A 143 12.32 11.33 -3.46
C VAL A 143 12.80 10.96 -2.05
N VAL A 144 13.20 9.71 -1.87
CA VAL A 144 13.77 9.17 -0.63
C VAL A 144 15.12 8.50 -0.89
N ALA A 145 15.98 8.44 0.12
CA ALA A 145 17.32 7.83 0.02
C ALA A 145 17.66 6.95 1.25
N SER A 146 16.63 6.46 1.94
CA SER A 146 16.80 5.67 3.18
C SER A 146 17.13 4.20 2.92
N SER A 147 16.31 3.49 2.14
CA SER A 147 16.48 2.06 1.92
C SER A 147 15.75 1.55 0.66
N GLY A 148 16.34 0.55 0.00
CA GLY A 148 15.71 -0.22 -1.08
C GLY A 148 14.53 -1.12 -0.64
N LEU A 149 14.23 -1.21 0.66
CA LEU A 149 13.17 -2.08 1.18
C LEU A 149 11.79 -1.76 0.57
N SER A 150 11.48 -0.47 0.38
CA SER A 150 10.21 -0.05 -0.24
C SER A 150 10.12 -0.44 -1.72
N VAL A 151 11.27 -0.49 -2.42
CA VAL A 151 11.36 -0.95 -3.81
C VAL A 151 11.08 -2.45 -3.87
N ARG A 152 11.75 -3.25 -3.03
CA ARG A 152 11.53 -4.71 -2.97
C ARG A 152 10.10 -5.08 -2.55
N LEU A 153 9.55 -4.38 -1.56
CA LEU A 153 8.15 -4.55 -1.18
C LEU A 153 7.21 -4.28 -2.36
N CYS A 154 7.49 -3.23 -3.14
CA CYS A 154 6.68 -2.92 -4.31
C CYS A 154 6.73 -4.03 -5.37
N HIS A 155 7.90 -4.64 -5.60
CA HIS A 155 8.04 -5.80 -6.47
C HIS A 155 7.25 -7.00 -5.98
N ILE A 156 7.28 -7.28 -4.67
CA ILE A 156 6.48 -8.34 -4.05
C ILE A 156 4.99 -8.09 -4.28
N ILE A 157 4.51 -6.87 -3.97
CA ILE A 157 3.11 -6.50 -4.18
C ILE A 157 2.71 -6.66 -5.66
N ASN A 158 3.55 -6.20 -6.59
CA ASN A 158 3.27 -6.33 -8.01
C ASN A 158 3.20 -7.81 -8.45
N HIS A 159 4.08 -8.66 -7.93
CA HIS A 159 4.00 -10.10 -8.17
C HIS A 159 2.70 -10.68 -7.62
N LEU A 160 2.32 -10.36 -6.39
CA LEU A 160 1.06 -10.84 -5.80
C LEU A 160 -0.17 -10.37 -6.60
N ASN A 161 -0.17 -9.12 -7.09
CA ASN A 161 -1.21 -8.61 -7.96
C ASN A 161 -1.26 -9.37 -9.30
N SER A 162 -0.10 -9.75 -9.84
CA SER A 162 -0.03 -10.55 -11.07
C SER A 162 -0.59 -11.96 -10.90
N LEU A 163 -0.46 -12.54 -9.70
CA LEU A 163 -1.08 -13.82 -9.35
C LEU A 163 -2.60 -13.71 -9.31
N GLN A 164 -3.13 -12.60 -8.78
CA GLN A 164 -4.57 -12.41 -8.56
C GLN A 164 -5.08 -11.05 -9.09
N PRO A 165 -5.18 -10.85 -10.42
CA PRO A 165 -5.50 -9.53 -11.01
C PRO A 165 -6.84 -8.92 -10.58
N GLN A 166 -7.81 -9.76 -10.15
CA GLN A 166 -9.11 -9.32 -9.61
C GLN A 166 -8.99 -8.47 -8.34
N ILE A 167 -7.81 -8.40 -7.71
CA ILE A 167 -7.57 -7.54 -6.55
C ILE A 167 -7.65 -6.05 -6.88
N ILE A 168 -7.28 -5.63 -8.09
CA ILE A 168 -7.26 -4.21 -8.48
C ILE A 168 -8.68 -3.62 -8.53
N PRO A 169 -9.66 -4.22 -9.24
CA PRO A 169 -11.04 -3.72 -9.17
C PRO A 169 -11.64 -3.87 -7.77
N LEU A 170 -11.33 -4.92 -7.01
CA LEU A 170 -11.75 -5.03 -5.61
C LEU A 170 -11.23 -3.85 -4.77
N PHE A 171 -9.95 -3.49 -4.95
CA PHE A 171 -9.34 -2.36 -4.27
C PHE A 171 -10.05 -1.04 -4.60
N HIS A 172 -10.32 -0.77 -5.87
CA HIS A 172 -11.04 0.44 -6.23
C HIS A 172 -12.45 0.49 -5.66
N TYR A 173 -13.17 -0.63 -5.68
CA TYR A 173 -14.50 -0.73 -5.08
C TYR A 173 -14.46 -0.41 -3.58
N ILE A 174 -13.61 -1.12 -2.81
CA ILE A 174 -13.49 -0.94 -1.37
C ILE A 174 -12.98 0.46 -1.03
N ARG A 175 -12.05 1.02 -1.82
CA ARG A 175 -11.54 2.38 -1.62
C ARG A 175 -12.66 3.42 -1.74
N ILE A 176 -13.51 3.31 -2.77
CA ILE A 176 -14.64 4.23 -2.95
C ILE A 176 -15.62 4.07 -1.79
N TRP A 177 -15.92 2.82 -1.40
CA TRP A 177 -16.76 2.55 -0.22
C TRP A 177 -16.19 3.19 1.05
N ILE A 178 -14.90 3.01 1.37
CA ILE A 178 -14.23 3.64 2.54
C ILE A 178 -14.37 5.17 2.49
N HIS A 179 -14.18 5.77 1.32
CA HIS A 179 -14.32 7.21 1.11
C HIS A 179 -15.77 7.68 1.36
N LEU A 180 -16.77 6.99 0.81
CA LEU A 180 -18.19 7.30 1.02
C LEU A 180 -18.62 7.11 2.47
N CYS A 181 -18.00 6.14 3.16
CA CYS A 181 -18.15 5.94 4.59
C CYS A 181 -17.51 7.06 5.42
N GLY A 182 -16.74 7.97 4.82
CA GLY A 182 -16.01 9.03 5.54
C GLY A 182 -14.97 8.46 6.51
N ILE A 183 -14.39 7.31 6.19
CA ILE A 183 -13.36 6.66 7.00
C ILE A 183 -12.00 7.12 6.48
N ASN A 184 -11.24 7.85 7.29
CA ASN A 184 -9.90 8.28 6.92
C ASN A 184 -8.90 7.13 7.13
N MET A 185 -8.43 6.55 6.04
CA MET A 185 -7.48 5.44 6.03
C MET A 185 -6.58 5.58 4.80
N LYS A 186 -5.25 5.48 4.98
CA LYS A 186 -4.29 5.58 3.86
C LYS A 186 -4.54 4.46 2.85
N ARG A 187 -4.42 4.76 1.55
CA ARG A 187 -4.60 3.79 0.43
C ARG A 187 -3.86 2.47 0.67
N TYR A 188 -2.60 2.57 1.08
CA TYR A 188 -1.77 1.42 1.40
C TYR A 188 -2.37 0.52 2.50
N VAL A 189 -2.92 1.10 3.56
CA VAL A 189 -3.58 0.34 4.65
C VAL A 189 -4.83 -0.38 4.16
N GLN A 190 -5.64 0.31 3.34
CA GLN A 190 -6.84 -0.30 2.73
C GLN A 190 -6.46 -1.52 1.87
N PHE A 191 -5.37 -1.39 1.12
CA PHE A 191 -4.81 -2.45 0.30
C PHE A 191 -4.32 -3.62 1.15
N LEU A 192 -3.59 -3.39 2.24
CA LEU A 192 -3.16 -4.44 3.16
C LEU A 192 -4.33 -5.20 3.79
N LEU A 193 -5.44 -4.53 4.12
CA LEU A 193 -6.64 -5.20 4.60
C LEU A 193 -7.23 -6.13 3.52
N ILE A 194 -7.27 -5.71 2.26
CA ILE A 194 -7.72 -6.59 1.18
C ILE A 194 -6.81 -7.80 1.04
N PHE A 195 -5.49 -7.60 1.08
CA PHE A 195 -4.51 -8.69 1.08
C PHE A 195 -4.77 -9.70 2.19
N PHE A 196 -4.90 -9.20 3.41
CA PHE A 196 -5.12 -10.05 4.57
C PHE A 196 -6.43 -10.85 4.45
N TYR A 197 -7.52 -10.20 4.04
CA TYR A 197 -8.79 -10.88 3.77
C TYR A 197 -8.63 -12.00 2.72
N LEU A 198 -7.94 -11.74 1.61
CA LEU A 198 -7.73 -12.74 0.56
C LEU A 198 -6.85 -13.90 1.04
N GLN A 199 -5.85 -13.65 1.89
CA GLN A 199 -5.05 -14.70 2.53
C GLN A 199 -5.91 -15.60 3.43
N GLN A 200 -6.79 -15.02 4.26
CA GLN A 200 -7.69 -15.79 5.12
C GLN A 200 -8.66 -16.69 4.34
N ASN A 201 -8.94 -16.35 3.08
CA ASN A 201 -9.89 -17.07 2.24
C ASN A 201 -9.22 -17.92 1.15
N SER A 202 -7.90 -18.16 1.24
CA SER A 202 -7.13 -18.98 0.31
C SER A 202 -7.11 -18.46 -1.16
N TYR A 203 -7.15 -17.14 -1.34
CA TYR A 203 -7.05 -16.47 -2.65
C TYR A 203 -5.72 -15.75 -2.87
N MET A 204 -4.82 -15.72 -1.88
CA MET A 204 -3.55 -15.01 -1.96
C MET A 204 -2.50 -15.70 -1.08
N PRO A 205 -1.26 -15.89 -1.54
CA PRO A 205 -0.21 -16.44 -0.70
C PRO A 205 0.24 -15.43 0.36
N THR A 206 0.82 -15.93 1.43
CA THR A 206 1.50 -15.10 2.42
C THR A 206 2.88 -14.70 1.93
N ILE A 207 3.46 -13.64 2.51
CA ILE A 207 4.83 -13.27 2.14
C ILE A 207 5.78 -14.41 2.53
N GLN A 208 5.60 -15.01 3.71
CA GLN A 208 6.35 -16.20 4.10
C GLN A 208 6.24 -17.35 3.07
N ASN A 209 5.08 -17.56 2.43
CA ASN A 209 4.94 -18.59 1.39
C ASN A 209 5.77 -18.29 0.13
N ILE A 210 5.81 -17.04 -0.33
CA ILE A 210 6.54 -16.68 -1.55
C ILE A 210 8.05 -16.65 -1.34
N GLN A 211 8.52 -16.51 -0.09
CA GLN A 211 9.95 -16.54 0.28
C GLN A 211 10.45 -17.94 0.63
N LYS A 212 9.55 -18.87 0.95
CA LYS A 212 9.91 -20.23 1.40
C LYS A 212 10.75 -21.01 0.38
N GLY A 213 11.88 -21.52 0.87
CA GLY A 213 12.77 -22.44 0.13
C GLY A 213 13.68 -21.76 -0.88
N LEU A 214 14.01 -20.48 -0.65
CA LEU A 214 14.89 -19.69 -1.51
C LEU A 214 16.21 -19.40 -0.79
N SER A 215 17.26 -19.14 -1.57
CA SER A 215 18.48 -18.50 -1.06
C SER A 215 18.13 -17.11 -0.54
N LYS A 216 18.35 -16.88 0.75
CA LYS A 216 17.93 -15.63 1.39
C LYS A 216 18.74 -14.44 0.89
N GLU A 217 18.05 -13.34 0.64
CA GLU A 217 18.61 -12.01 0.36
C GLU A 217 18.01 -11.04 1.36
N PHE A 218 18.81 -10.14 1.91
CA PHE A 218 18.38 -9.22 2.97
C PHE A 218 18.64 -7.76 2.58
N ILE A 219 17.73 -6.88 3.01
CA ILE A 219 17.96 -5.44 3.09
C ILE A 219 17.81 -5.05 4.56
N GLY A 220 18.92 -4.65 5.19
CA GLY A 220 19.01 -4.61 6.66
C GLY A 220 18.69 -5.99 7.24
N ASP A 221 17.74 -6.04 8.18
CA ASP A 221 17.35 -7.28 8.86
C ASP A 221 16.21 -8.06 8.15
N TRP A 222 15.74 -7.57 7.01
CA TRP A 222 14.51 -8.06 6.38
C TRP A 222 14.79 -8.90 5.14
N GLU A 223 14.27 -10.14 5.12
CA GLU A 223 14.34 -11.02 3.97
C GLU A 223 13.51 -10.43 2.82
N VAL A 224 14.10 -10.22 1.65
CA VAL A 224 13.44 -9.59 0.49
C VAL A 224 13.32 -10.49 -0.72
N GLN A 225 13.98 -11.66 -0.70
CA GLN A 225 13.94 -12.58 -1.82
C GLN A 225 12.58 -13.27 -1.92
N PHE A 226 12.04 -13.40 -3.14
CA PHE A 226 10.78 -14.10 -3.38
C PHE A 226 10.76 -14.81 -4.73
N ASN A 227 9.95 -15.87 -4.84
CA ASN A 227 9.85 -16.65 -6.06
C ASN A 227 8.89 -15.97 -7.05
N ARG A 228 9.44 -15.47 -8.18
CA ARG A 228 8.66 -14.78 -9.22
C ARG A 228 7.90 -15.71 -10.17
N THR A 229 8.19 -17.00 -10.15
CA THR A 229 7.74 -17.99 -11.14
C THR A 229 6.58 -18.87 -10.65
N ARG A 230 6.41 -18.98 -9.32
CA ARG A 230 5.33 -19.77 -8.72
C ARG A 230 3.96 -19.19 -9.06
N THR A 231 2.99 -20.08 -9.18
CA THR A 231 1.58 -19.76 -9.51
C THR A 231 0.67 -20.00 -8.31
N LEU A 232 -0.58 -19.51 -8.35
CA LEU A 232 -1.57 -19.79 -7.29
C LEU A 232 -1.73 -21.29 -7.02
N ASN A 233 -1.77 -22.11 -8.07
CA ASN A 233 -1.90 -23.57 -7.94
C ASN A 233 -0.72 -24.18 -7.17
N SER A 234 0.51 -23.66 -7.37
CA SER A 234 1.68 -24.15 -6.63
C SER A 234 1.63 -23.88 -5.12
N TYR A 235 0.77 -22.95 -4.69
CA TYR A 235 0.48 -22.66 -3.30
C TYR A 235 -0.81 -23.33 -2.79
N GLY A 236 -1.50 -24.10 -3.63
CA GLY A 236 -2.81 -24.67 -3.29
C GLY A 236 -3.93 -23.62 -3.18
N LEU A 237 -3.80 -22.49 -3.86
CA LEU A 237 -4.71 -21.35 -3.74
C LEU A 237 -5.70 -21.26 -4.90
N LYS A 238 -6.84 -20.63 -4.62
CA LYS A 238 -7.93 -20.44 -5.56
C LYS A 238 -7.72 -19.16 -6.37
N LYS A 239 -8.09 -19.20 -7.65
CA LYS A 239 -8.19 -17.99 -8.48
C LYS A 239 -9.56 -17.34 -8.25
N MET A 240 -9.60 -16.04 -7.95
CA MET A 240 -10.87 -15.32 -7.96
C MET A 240 -11.39 -15.20 -9.39
N VAL A 241 -12.64 -15.64 -9.63
CA VAL A 241 -13.30 -15.55 -10.93
C VAL A 241 -13.84 -14.14 -11.16
N ARG A 242 -14.57 -13.60 -10.18
CA ARG A 242 -15.14 -12.25 -10.19
C ARG A 242 -14.87 -11.58 -8.85
N TYR A 243 -14.26 -10.40 -8.86
CA TYR A 243 -13.99 -9.66 -7.63
C TYR A 243 -15.27 -9.34 -6.83
N ALA A 244 -16.40 -9.14 -7.51
CA ALA A 244 -17.67 -8.77 -6.87
C ALA A 244 -18.15 -9.79 -5.83
N ASN A 245 -17.87 -11.09 -6.06
CA ASN A 245 -18.21 -12.19 -5.15
C ASN A 245 -17.47 -12.11 -3.80
N HIS A 246 -16.48 -11.22 -3.68
CA HIS A 246 -15.68 -11.05 -2.48
C HIS A 246 -16.08 -9.82 -1.67
N ILE A 247 -16.97 -8.96 -2.18
CA ILE A 247 -17.37 -7.72 -1.52
C ILE A 247 -18.11 -8.02 -0.21
N VAL A 248 -19.14 -8.86 -0.27
CA VAL A 248 -19.90 -9.25 0.94
C VAL A 248 -19.01 -10.04 1.90
N GLY A 249 -18.16 -10.94 1.37
CA GLY A 249 -17.18 -11.68 2.15
C GLY A 249 -16.21 -10.78 2.91
N TYR A 250 -15.68 -9.74 2.26
CA TYR A 250 -14.80 -8.75 2.87
C TYR A 250 -15.49 -8.02 4.02
N PHE A 251 -16.73 -7.56 3.82
CA PHE A 251 -17.49 -6.91 4.88
C PHE A 251 -17.80 -7.85 6.05
N ARG A 252 -18.25 -9.09 5.77
CA ARG A 252 -18.51 -10.10 6.80
C ARG A 252 -17.28 -10.45 7.61
N PHE A 253 -16.12 -10.52 6.96
CA PHE A 253 -14.86 -10.79 7.64
C PHE A 253 -14.51 -9.65 8.60
N TYR A 254 -14.55 -8.42 8.13
CA TYR A 254 -14.12 -7.27 8.92
C TYR A 254 -15.16 -6.72 9.90
N SER A 255 -16.44 -7.09 9.79
CA SER A 255 -17.42 -6.79 10.84
C SER A 255 -17.20 -7.63 12.11
N LYS A 256 -16.45 -8.74 12.00
CA LYS A 256 -16.23 -9.70 13.10
C LYS A 256 -14.84 -9.63 13.75
N ILE A 257 -13.87 -9.00 13.09
CA ILE A 257 -12.49 -8.90 13.61
C ILE A 257 -12.47 -8.01 14.86
N ASN A 258 -11.89 -8.53 15.96
CA ASN A 258 -11.56 -7.74 17.12
C ASN A 258 -10.23 -7.00 16.92
N PHE A 259 -10.28 -5.82 16.32
CA PHE A 259 -9.08 -5.03 16.04
C PHE A 259 -8.30 -4.59 17.28
N GLU A 260 -8.94 -4.53 18.45
CA GLU A 260 -8.30 -4.14 19.71
C GLU A 260 -7.46 -5.27 20.31
N GLU A 261 -7.74 -6.53 19.95
CA GLU A 261 -7.06 -7.71 20.49
C GLU A 261 -5.95 -8.23 19.57
N PHE A 262 -6.08 -8.03 18.26
CA PHE A 262 -5.20 -8.67 17.29
C PHE A 262 -4.30 -7.70 16.51
N VAL A 263 -3.12 -8.21 16.15
CA VAL A 263 -2.25 -7.71 15.09
C VAL A 263 -2.50 -8.56 13.85
N LEU A 264 -2.81 -7.91 12.73
CA LEU A 264 -2.99 -8.59 11.45
C LEU A 264 -1.63 -8.74 10.76
N SER A 265 -1.13 -9.97 10.63
CA SER A 265 0.14 -10.27 9.96
C SER A 265 -0.11 -10.77 8.55
N ILE A 266 0.23 -9.97 7.54
CA ILE A 266 0.20 -10.43 6.14
C ILE A 266 1.42 -11.27 5.76
N TYR A 267 2.47 -11.20 6.59
CA TYR A 267 3.67 -12.01 6.42
C TYR A 267 3.34 -13.48 6.62
N GLU A 268 2.58 -13.80 7.66
CA GLU A 268 2.18 -15.17 8.00
C GLU A 268 0.72 -15.48 7.64
N GLY A 269 -0.07 -14.46 7.27
CA GLY A 269 -1.50 -14.58 7.03
C GLY A 269 -2.25 -14.98 8.30
N LYS A 270 -1.95 -14.37 9.45
CA LYS A 270 -2.57 -14.70 10.75
C LYS A 270 -3.02 -13.48 11.55
N CYS A 271 -4.08 -13.65 12.32
CA CYS A 271 -4.39 -12.78 13.46
C CYS A 271 -3.55 -13.24 14.66
N ILE A 272 -2.64 -12.39 15.12
CA ILE A 272 -1.77 -12.69 16.27
C ILE A 272 -2.25 -11.85 17.45
N LYS A 273 -2.43 -12.43 18.63
CA LYS A 273 -2.84 -11.63 19.80
C LYS A 273 -1.79 -10.57 20.08
N ARG A 274 -2.22 -9.36 20.44
CA ARG A 274 -1.30 -8.26 20.78
C ARG A 274 -0.34 -8.67 21.90
N SER A 275 -0.81 -9.41 22.90
CA SER A 275 0.05 -9.95 23.98
C SER A 275 1.17 -10.88 23.50
N GLU A 276 1.02 -11.49 22.33
CA GLU A 276 1.97 -12.47 21.76
C GLU A 276 2.87 -11.84 20.69
N TYR A 277 2.58 -10.60 20.25
CA TYR A 277 3.31 -9.95 19.17
C TYR A 277 4.51 -9.14 19.70
N ASN A 278 5.61 -9.83 19.97
CA ASN A 278 6.83 -9.27 20.58
C ASN A 278 7.67 -8.35 19.67
N LYS A 279 7.26 -8.14 18.41
CA LYS A 279 8.00 -7.29 17.45
C LYS A 279 7.66 -5.80 17.57
N TYR A 280 6.57 -5.47 18.26
CA TYR A 280 6.20 -4.09 18.55
C TYR A 280 6.66 -3.68 19.94
N ASP A 281 7.09 -2.43 20.05
CA ASP A 281 7.11 -1.73 21.33
C ASP A 281 5.68 -1.38 21.78
N SER A 282 5.56 -0.95 23.05
CA SER A 282 4.29 -0.61 23.68
C SER A 282 3.54 0.53 22.98
N TYR A 283 4.25 1.45 22.33
CA TYR A 283 3.64 2.58 21.62
C TYR A 283 2.98 2.14 20.31
N LYS A 284 3.64 1.25 19.55
CA LYS A 284 3.15 0.73 18.27
C LYS A 284 1.98 -0.23 18.43
N ILE A 285 1.97 -1.00 19.52
CA ILE A 285 0.93 -1.99 19.77
C ILE A 285 -0.37 -1.40 20.32
N ASN A 286 -0.33 -0.20 20.92
CA ASN A 286 -1.50 0.49 21.48
C ASN A 286 -2.26 1.37 20.47
N LYS A 287 -2.14 1.06 19.17
CA LYS A 287 -2.83 1.80 18.11
C LYS A 287 -4.23 1.21 17.83
N PRO A 288 -5.19 1.99 17.30
CA PRO A 288 -6.53 1.50 16.98
C PRO A 288 -6.55 0.38 15.93
N LEU A 289 -5.57 0.37 15.02
CA LEU A 289 -5.37 -0.66 14.02
C LEU A 289 -3.90 -1.11 14.04
N CYS A 290 -3.69 -2.42 14.17
CA CYS A 290 -2.37 -3.03 14.14
C CYS A 290 -2.27 -3.97 12.93
N ILE A 291 -1.52 -3.55 11.92
CA ILE A 291 -1.16 -4.39 10.77
C ILE A 291 0.36 -4.45 10.73
N ALA A 292 0.92 -5.64 10.92
CA ALA A 292 2.37 -5.86 10.80
C ALA A 292 2.85 -5.40 9.42
N GLY A 293 3.96 -4.67 9.39
CA GLY A 293 4.61 -4.32 8.13
C GLY A 293 4.87 -5.59 7.32
N PRO A 294 4.68 -5.56 5.99
CA PRO A 294 4.81 -6.76 5.17
C PRO A 294 6.19 -7.41 5.21
N LEU A 295 7.23 -6.56 5.28
CA LEU A 295 8.62 -6.96 5.40
C LEU A 295 9.15 -6.53 6.77
N ASP A 296 9.06 -5.23 7.09
CA ASP A 296 9.40 -4.72 8.43
C ASP A 296 8.31 -5.09 9.45
N LEU A 297 8.49 -6.24 10.09
CA LEU A 297 7.56 -6.78 11.07
C LEU A 297 7.51 -5.95 12.37
N GLY A 298 8.49 -5.07 12.60
CA GLY A 298 8.52 -4.12 13.72
C GLY A 298 7.79 -2.81 13.45
N PHE A 299 7.33 -2.59 12.21
CA PHE A 299 6.56 -1.43 11.79
C PHE A 299 5.05 -1.70 11.82
N ASN A 300 4.28 -0.81 12.43
CA ASN A 300 2.81 -0.87 12.34
C ASN A 300 2.31 -0.03 11.15
N SER A 301 1.87 -0.72 10.09
CA SER A 301 1.32 -0.09 8.89
C SER A 301 0.01 0.65 9.18
N GLY A 302 -0.73 0.24 10.21
CA GLY A 302 -1.99 0.87 10.64
C GLY A 302 -1.82 2.06 11.59
N GLN A 303 -0.59 2.46 11.94
CA GLN A 303 -0.32 3.40 13.04
C GLN A 303 -0.98 4.78 12.92
N THR A 304 -1.30 5.23 11.69
CA THR A 304 -1.92 6.55 11.44
C THR A 304 -3.44 6.48 11.39
N VAL A 305 -4.05 5.30 11.51
CA VAL A 305 -5.52 5.16 11.50
C VAL A 305 -6.07 5.60 12.85
N SER A 306 -7.00 6.54 12.83
CA SER A 306 -7.56 7.13 14.04
C SER A 306 -8.53 6.18 14.76
N LYS A 307 -8.74 6.43 16.06
CA LYS A 307 -9.73 5.70 16.85
C LYS A 307 -11.14 5.85 16.27
N ALA A 308 -11.50 7.07 15.86
CA ALA A 308 -12.79 7.34 15.23
C ALA A 308 -13.01 6.54 13.94
N ALA A 309 -11.97 6.37 13.11
CA ALA A 309 -12.04 5.54 11.92
C ALA A 309 -12.33 4.07 12.26
N MET A 310 -11.63 3.52 13.26
CA MET A 310 -11.79 2.11 13.66
C MET A 310 -13.07 1.83 14.45
N GLN A 311 -13.61 2.81 15.19
CA GLN A 311 -14.93 2.69 15.81
C GLN A 311 -16.05 2.60 14.76
N LYS A 312 -15.87 3.25 13.62
CA LYS A 312 -16.85 3.27 12.53
C LYS A 312 -16.75 2.07 11.60
N PHE A 313 -15.54 1.61 11.30
CA PHE A 313 -15.27 0.65 10.23
C PHE A 313 -16.06 -0.68 10.34
N PRO A 314 -16.04 -1.42 11.47
CA PRO A 314 -16.79 -2.68 11.59
C PRO A 314 -18.31 -2.47 11.47
N GLY A 315 -18.83 -1.37 12.04
CA GLY A 315 -20.25 -1.02 11.94
C GLY A 315 -20.67 -0.73 10.49
N MET A 316 -19.85 0.01 9.73
CA MET A 316 -20.11 0.25 8.32
C MET A 316 -20.04 -1.02 7.48
N CYS A 317 -19.12 -1.95 7.80
CA CYS A 317 -19.11 -3.28 7.20
C CYS A 317 -20.45 -3.99 7.45
N GLN A 318 -20.91 -4.03 8.71
CA GLN A 318 -22.17 -4.68 9.06
C GLN A 318 -23.37 -4.09 8.33
N SER A 319 -23.53 -2.77 8.34
CA SER A 319 -24.63 -2.10 7.65
C SER A 319 -24.59 -2.29 6.12
N SER A 320 -23.39 -2.45 5.55
CA SER A 320 -23.23 -2.77 4.13
C SER A 320 -23.67 -4.20 3.80
N ILE A 321 -23.41 -5.16 4.70
CA ILE A 321 -23.90 -6.54 4.55
C ILE A 321 -25.43 -6.54 4.55
N ASP A 322 -26.05 -5.92 5.55
CA ASP A 322 -27.50 -5.88 5.72
C ASP A 322 -28.18 -5.31 4.46
N PHE A 323 -27.57 -4.28 3.87
CA PHE A 323 -28.06 -3.66 2.64
C PHE A 323 -27.92 -4.53 1.39
N LEU A 324 -26.75 -5.15 1.21
CA LEU A 324 -26.42 -5.93 0.01
C LEU A 324 -27.18 -7.26 -0.02
N VAL A 325 -27.33 -7.93 1.12
CA VAL A 325 -28.06 -9.19 1.24
C VAL A 325 -29.55 -9.00 0.91
N GLN A 326 -30.16 -7.89 1.33
CA GLN A 326 -31.54 -7.53 0.93
C GLN A 326 -31.73 -7.39 -0.58
N ARG A 327 -30.65 -7.22 -1.34
CA ARG A 327 -30.65 -7.08 -2.81
C ARG A 327 -30.09 -8.32 -3.52
N GLY A 328 -30.04 -9.46 -2.83
CA GLY A 328 -29.66 -10.74 -3.41
C GLY A 328 -28.14 -10.94 -3.59
N TRP A 329 -27.31 -10.10 -2.97
CA TRP A 329 -25.87 -10.34 -2.92
C TRP A 329 -25.55 -11.39 -1.85
N ASN A 330 -24.74 -12.39 -2.21
CA ASN A 330 -24.37 -13.49 -1.31
C ASN A 330 -22.95 -13.37 -0.77
#